data_AF-A0A099F7N0-F1
#
_entry.id   AF-A0A099F7N0-F1
#
_cell.length_a   1.000
_cell.length_b   1.000
_cell.length_c   1.000
_cell.angle_alpha   90.00
_cell.angle_beta   90.00
_cell.angle_gamma   90.00
#
_symmetry.space_group_name_H-M   'P 1'
#
loop_
_entity.id
_entity.type
_entity.pdbx_description
1 polymer ?
#
loop_
_entity_poly.entity_id
_entity_poly.type
_entity_poly.pdbx_seq_one_letter_code
_entity_poly.pdbx_strand_id
1 'polypeptide(L)'
;MIAFLRLIGLVLVVEVIFYVLISIYVRSLRRESLEEEWDRRHPDRAGPTEERDRFVRRSMVGFSKSLRARLVGLVLVLPVVAIVVIIFIVNYS
;
A
#
# COMPACT_ATOMS: atom_id res chain seq x y z
N MET A 1 -13.16 6.91 -30.33
CA MET A 1 -12.65 7.91 -29.36
C MET A 1 -13.28 7.74 -27.97
N ILE A 2 -14.59 7.96 -27.80
CA ILE A 2 -15.25 7.94 -26.47
C ILE A 2 -15.14 6.59 -25.73
N ALA A 3 -15.31 5.46 -26.43
CA ALA A 3 -15.23 4.14 -25.81
C ALA A 3 -13.83 3.85 -25.23
N PHE A 4 -12.77 4.28 -25.93
CA PHE A 4 -11.39 4.14 -25.47
C PHE A 4 -11.11 4.99 -24.22
N LEU A 5 -11.57 6.25 -24.21
CA LEU A 5 -11.46 7.11 -23.03
C LEU A 5 -12.23 6.56 -21.82
N ARG A 6 -13.41 5.95 -22.03
CA ARG A 6 -14.16 5.26 -20.97
C ARG A 6 -13.40 4.08 -20.39
N LEU A 7 -12.74 3.29 -21.24
CA LEU A 7 -11.92 2.16 -20.80
C LEU A 7 -10.73 2.63 -19.97
N ILE A 8 -10.02 3.68 -20.40
CA ILE A 8 -8.93 4.28 -19.61
C ILE A 8 -9.46 4.75 -18.25
N GLY A 9 -10.59 5.46 -18.23
CA GLY A 9 -11.22 5.90 -16.99
C GLY A 9 -11.56 4.74 -16.05
N LEU A 10 -12.10 3.64 -16.60
CA LEU A 10 -12.40 2.43 -15.83
C LEU A 10 -11.14 1.81 -15.22
N VAL A 11 -10.08 1.64 -16.01
CA VAL A 11 -8.80 1.08 -15.53
C VAL A 11 -8.24 1.94 -14.40
N LEU A 12 -8.20 3.27 -14.57
CA LEU A 12 -7.70 4.17 -13.53
C LEU A 12 -8.52 4.09 -12.23
N VAL A 13 -9.85 4.00 -12.33
CA VAL A 13 -10.71 3.84 -11.14
C VAL A 13 -10.40 2.53 -10.42
N VAL A 14 -10.29 1.44 -11.18
CA VAL A 14 -9.95 0.12 -10.62
C VAL A 14 -8.56 0.14 -9.97
N GLU A 15 -7.55 0.72 -10.61
CA GLU A 15 -6.20 0.86 -10.05
C GLU A 15 -6.20 1.66 -8.74
N VAL A 16 -6.94 2.77 -8.68
CA VAL A 16 -7.07 3.56 -7.46
C VAL A 16 -7.70 2.75 -6.33
N ILE A 17 -8.76 1.98 -6.62
CA ILE A 17 -9.39 1.10 -5.63
C ILE A 17 -8.38 0.09 -5.09
N PHE A 18 -7.65 -0.61 -5.96
CA PHE A 18 -6.63 -1.57 -5.55
C PHE A 18 -5.49 -0.91 -4.75
N TYR A 19 -5.01 0.25 -5.18
CA TYR A 19 -4.00 1.00 -4.46
C TYR A 19 -4.45 1.33 -3.03
N VAL A 20 -5.69 1.79 -2.85
CA VAL A 20 -6.25 2.10 -1.53
C VAL A 20 -6.37 0.83 -0.67
N LEU A 21 -6.93 -0.24 -1.21
CA LEU A 21 -7.11 -1.51 -0.49
C LEU A 21 -5.76 -2.09 -0.02
N ILE A 22 -4.78 -2.15 -0.92
CA ILE A 22 -3.44 -2.67 -0.60
C ILE A 22 -2.73 -1.76 0.41
N SER A 23 -2.84 -0.43 0.26
CA SER A 23 -2.28 0.53 1.20
C SER A 23 -2.83 0.35 2.61
N ILE A 24 -4.14 0.12 2.74
CA ILE A 24 -4.79 -0.13 4.03
C ILE A 24 -4.31 -1.48 4.60
N TYR A 25 -4.31 -2.54 3.80
CA TYR A 25 -3.90 -3.87 4.22
C TYR A 25 -2.46 -3.90 4.76
N VAL A 26 -1.53 -3.32 4.00
CA VAL A 26 -0.11 -3.25 4.39
C VAL A 26 0.09 -2.45 5.69
N ARG A 27 -0.65 -1.34 5.86
CA ARG A 27 -0.61 -0.56 7.10
C ARG A 27 -1.21 -1.33 8.28
N SER A 28 -2.27 -2.10 8.05
CA SER A 28 -2.90 -2.94 9.06
C SER A 28 -1.93 -4.00 9.58
N LEU A 29 -1.31 -4.77 8.68
CA LEU A 29 -0.31 -5.78 9.05
C LEU A 29 0.86 -5.19 9.81
N ARG A 30 1.34 -4.01 9.39
CA ARG A 30 2.44 -3.36 10.11
C ARG A 30 2.03 -2.94 11.51
N ARG A 31 0.81 -2.43 11.66
CA ARG A 31 0.28 -2.03 12.96
C ARG A 31 0.17 -3.25 13.89
N GLU A 32 -0.43 -4.33 13.41
CA GLU A 32 -0.55 -5.60 14.13
C GLU A 32 0.83 -6.12 14.56
N SER A 33 1.81 -6.15 13.65
CA SER A 33 3.17 -6.57 13.99
C SER A 33 3.83 -5.73 15.09
N LEU A 34 3.48 -4.44 15.19
CA LEU A 34 4.01 -3.54 16.22
C LEU A 34 3.28 -3.73 17.56
N GLU A 35 1.99 -4.04 17.53
CA GLU A 35 1.21 -4.37 18.72
C GLU A 35 1.72 -5.69 19.32
N GLU A 36 1.93 -6.72 18.51
CA GLU A 36 2.56 -7.98 18.93
C GLU A 36 3.99 -7.78 19.46
N GLU A 37 4.79 -6.94 18.80
CA GLU A 37 6.15 -6.63 19.24
C GLU A 37 6.15 -5.92 20.60
N TRP A 38 5.18 -5.04 20.84
CA TRP A 38 5.00 -4.38 22.14
C TRP A 38 4.64 -5.40 23.22
N ASP A 39 3.61 -6.21 22.99
CA ASP A 39 3.12 -7.19 23.96
C ASP A 39 4.21 -8.22 24.30
N ARG A 40 5.06 -8.60 23.32
CA ARG A 40 6.22 -9.47 23.54
C ARG A 40 7.31 -8.81 24.39
N ARG A 41 7.56 -7.51 24.19
CA ARG A 41 8.62 -6.77 24.92
C ARG A 41 8.18 -6.29 26.30
N HIS A 42 6.88 -6.15 26.53
CA HIS A 42 6.31 -5.67 27.80
C HIS A 42 5.16 -6.58 28.22
N PRO A 43 5.44 -7.85 28.62
CA PRO A 43 4.40 -8.80 29.00
C PRO A 43 3.59 -8.34 30.22
N ASP A 44 4.17 -7.52 31.09
CA ASP A 44 3.53 -6.88 32.24
C ASP A 44 2.58 -5.71 31.86
N ARG A 45 2.70 -5.18 30.63
CA ARG A 45 1.89 -4.09 30.08
C ARG A 45 1.22 -4.47 28.76
N ALA A 46 0.97 -5.76 28.58
CA ALA A 46 0.29 -6.29 27.41
C ALA A 46 -1.16 -5.78 27.33
N GLY A 47 -1.70 -5.69 26.12
CA GLY A 47 -3.07 -5.25 25.89
C GLY A 47 -3.24 -3.74 25.68
N PRO A 48 -4.49 -3.24 25.65
CA PRO A 48 -4.79 -1.88 25.23
C PRO A 48 -4.38 -0.84 26.28
N THR A 49 -3.14 -0.35 26.15
CA THR A 49 -2.58 0.71 26.98
C THR A 49 -2.22 1.94 26.15
N GLU A 50 -2.26 3.13 26.76
CA GLU A 50 -1.84 4.36 26.08
C GLU A 50 -0.38 4.34 25.62
N GLU A 51 0.48 3.64 26.37
CA GLU A 51 1.90 3.50 26.05
C GLU A 51 2.11 2.69 24.76
N ARG A 52 1.38 1.57 24.61
CA ARG A 52 1.36 0.78 23.38
C ARG A 52 0.92 1.63 22.20
N ASP A 53 -0.16 2.38 22.36
CA ASP A 53 -0.68 3.23 21.31
C ASP A 53 0.30 4.35 20.93
N ARG A 54 1.00 4.95 21.90
CA ARG A 54 2.07 5.93 21.66
C ARG A 54 3.27 5.30 20.94
N PHE A 55 3.62 4.05 21.26
CA PHE A 55 4.68 3.30 20.57
C PHE A 55 4.30 3.02 19.11
N VAL A 56 3.12 2.43 18.89
CA VAL A 56 2.61 2.11 17.55
C VAL A 56 2.55 3.36 16.68
N ARG A 57 1.98 4.47 17.19
CA ARG A 57 1.90 5.74 16.44
C ARG A 57 3.29 6.26 16.04
N ARG A 58 4.26 6.31 16.95
CA ARG A 58 5.63 6.75 16.64
C ARG A 58 6.30 5.83 15.63
N SER A 59 6.18 4.52 15.80
CA SER A 59 6.77 3.52 14.90
C SER A 59 6.16 3.56 13.50
N MET A 60 4.87 3.89 13.39
CA MET A 60 4.17 4.06 12.11
C MET A 60 4.64 5.30 11.31
N VAL A 61 5.16 6.35 11.97
CA VAL A 61 5.78 7.50 11.28
C VAL A 61 7.07 7.09 10.57
N GLY A 62 7.85 6.17 11.15
CA GLY A 62 9.01 5.58 10.47
C GLY A 62 8.60 4.69 9.30
N PHE A 63 7.52 3.93 9.46
CA PHE A 63 7.00 3.04 8.42
C PHE A 63 6.57 3.79 7.15
N SER A 64 5.89 4.93 7.28
CA SER A 64 5.44 5.71 6.11
C SER A 64 6.60 6.21 5.23
N LYS A 65 7.80 6.33 5.79
CA LYS A 65 9.02 6.70 5.06
C LYS A 65 9.77 5.50 4.48
N SER A 66 9.40 4.28 4.85
CA SER A 66 10.10 3.06 4.44
C SER A 66 9.89 2.73 2.97
N LEU A 67 10.86 2.01 2.38
CA LEU A 67 10.76 1.51 1.01
C LEU A 67 9.52 0.66 0.80
N ARG A 68 9.14 -0.19 1.78
CA ARG A 68 7.93 -1.03 1.71
C ARG A 68 6.66 -0.20 1.52
N ALA A 69 6.52 0.91 2.25
CA ALA A 69 5.37 1.80 2.10
C ALA A 69 5.36 2.50 0.72
N ARG A 70 6.54 2.86 0.20
CA ARG A 70 6.69 3.46 -1.14
C ARG A 70 6.40 2.46 -2.26
N LEU A 71 6.78 1.20 -2.11
CA LEU A 71 6.60 0.15 -3.12
C LEU A 71 5.12 -0.16 -3.39
N VAL A 72 4.21 0.12 -2.46
CA VAL A 72 2.76 0.00 -2.72
C VAL A 72 2.32 0.91 -3.88
N GLY A 73 3.01 2.05 -4.08
CA GLY A 73 2.78 2.92 -5.22
C GLY A 73 3.04 2.26 -6.59
N LEU A 74 3.85 1.19 -6.64
CA LEU A 74 4.08 0.45 -7.89
C LEU A 74 2.81 -0.21 -8.42
N VAL A 75 1.81 -0.47 -7.58
CA VAL A 75 0.50 -0.98 -8.02
C VAL A 75 -0.17 -0.03 -9.01
N LEU A 76 0.07 1.28 -8.90
CA LEU A 76 -0.46 2.27 -9.82
C LEU A 76 0.39 2.43 -11.10
N VAL A 77 1.68 2.14 -11.02
CA VAL A 77 2.63 2.40 -12.11
C VAL A 77 2.81 1.18 -13.02
N LEU A 78 2.93 -0.01 -12.42
CA LEU A 78 3.22 -1.25 -13.15
C LEU A 78 2.19 -1.58 -14.24
N PRO A 79 0.86 -1.48 -14.01
CA PRO A 79 -0.09 -1.85 -15.04
C PRO A 79 -0.08 -0.86 -16.20
N VAL A 80 0.03 0.45 -15.94
CA VAL A 80 0.19 1.48 -16.99
C VAL A 80 1.45 1.24 -17.82
N VAL A 81 2.59 0.97 -17.17
CA VAL A 81 3.84 0.65 -17.87
C VAL A 81 3.69 -0.62 -18.71
N ALA A 82 3.04 -1.66 -18.19
CA ALA A 82 2.79 -2.90 -18.93
C ALA A 82 1.94 -2.63 -20.18
N ILE A 83 0.88 -1.84 -20.07
CA ILE A 83 0.04 -1.46 -21.21
C ILE A 83 0.87 -0.73 -22.27
N VAL A 84 1.69 0.26 -21.87
CA VAL A 84 2.55 1.01 -22.80
C VAL A 84 3.57 0.10 -23.49
N VAL A 85 4.20 -0.81 -22.75
CA VAL A 85 5.17 -1.77 -23.29
C VAL A 85 4.50 -2.72 -24.28
N ILE A 86 3.32 -3.25 -23.96
CA ILE A 86 2.56 -4.12 -24.87
C ILE A 86 2.22 -3.38 -26.16
N ILE A 87 1.74 -2.14 -26.06
CA ILE A 87 1.46 -1.30 -27.24
C ILE A 87 2.71 -1.11 -28.07
N PHE A 88 3.85 -0.79 -27.44
CA PHE A 88 5.11 -0.59 -28.16
C PHE A 88 5.55 -1.85 -28.91
N ILE A 89 5.58 -3.00 -28.23
CA ILE A 89 5.95 -4.28 -28.85
C ILE A 89 5.01 -4.58 -30.01
N VAL A 90 3.70 -4.60 -29.80
CA VAL A 90 2.75 -4.99 -30.85
C VAL A 90 2.78 -4.08 -32.09
N ASN A 91 3.14 -2.79 -31.94
CA ASN A 91 3.08 -1.81 -33.04
C ASN A 91 4.44 -1.52 -33.68
N TYR A 92 5.55 -1.70 -32.97
CA TYR A 92 6.89 -1.25 -33.40
C TYR A 92 7.96 -2.33 -33.35
N SER A 93 7.60 -3.58 -33.00
CA SER A 93 8.50 -4.73 -33.18
C SER A 93 8.16 -5.56 -34.42
#